data_AF-A0A1G6MPR5-F1
#
_entry.id   AF-A0A1G6MPR5-F1
#
_cell.length_a   1.000
_cell.length_b   1.000
_cell.length_c   1.000
_cell.angle_alpha   90.00
_cell.angle_beta   90.00
_cell.angle_gamma   90.00
#
_symmetry.space_group_name_H-M   'P 1'
#
loop_
_entity.id
_entity.type
_entity.pdbx_description
1 polymer ?
#
loop_
_entity_poly.entity_id
_entity_poly.type
_entity_poly.pdbx_seq_one_letter_code
_entity_poly.pdbx_strand_id
1 'polypeptide(L)'
;MSESKLKPIKIGLKKWFNKFIEKYLNYFSLVFLVITLLLYGLSNNFSIIKKLEFFIYDFLKFELLVESRVSTLTTISVVLIGFYITVMSVFGTSQSKAIVKISRNNLGDKFMNYANRSIVTTFVYFLATIFFDLLNHRVLLYSYTSIFIYMITNFIRFSSVVLAMYKENITEASDIMDQEIKEKKQLLKLLREIKDSNSERNNQDSEEKLKKMIEKTEKEKENAPEIPEK
;
A
#
# COMPACT_ATOMS: atom_id res chain seq x y z
N MET A 1 -2.95 -34.55 -5.58
CA MET A 1 -2.31 -34.56 -4.25
C MET A 1 -0.84 -34.16 -4.41
N SER A 2 -0.49 -32.86 -4.33
CA SER A 2 0.87 -32.34 -4.02
C SER A 2 1.00 -30.81 -4.29
N GLU A 3 0.09 -29.97 -3.81
CA GLU A 3 0.28 -28.50 -3.85
C GLU A 3 0.53 -27.86 -2.46
N SER A 4 0.42 -28.63 -1.36
CA SER A 4 0.48 -28.06 -0.02
C SER A 4 1.89 -27.88 0.56
N LYS A 5 2.93 -28.48 -0.04
CA LYS A 5 4.30 -28.47 0.53
C LYS A 5 5.22 -27.35 0.00
N LEU A 6 4.81 -26.58 -1.02
CA LEU A 6 5.63 -25.49 -1.59
C LEU A 6 5.35 -24.09 -1.00
N LYS A 7 4.28 -23.94 -0.20
CA LYS A 7 3.93 -22.66 0.44
C LYS A 7 4.89 -22.18 1.55
N PRO A 8 5.43 -23.03 2.46
CA PRO A 8 6.20 -22.50 3.60
C PRO A 8 7.57 -21.95 3.20
N ILE A 9 8.22 -22.52 2.18
CA ILE A 9 9.57 -22.11 1.74
C ILE A 9 9.55 -20.72 1.08
N LYS A 10 8.53 -20.43 0.26
CA LYS A 10 8.39 -19.12 -0.40
C LYS A 10 8.13 -17.96 0.58
N ILE A 11 7.52 -18.24 1.73
CA ILE A 11 7.20 -17.22 2.75
C ILE A 11 8.46 -16.84 3.55
N GLY A 12 9.35 -17.79 3.84
CA GLY A 12 10.61 -17.54 4.54
C GLY A 12 11.59 -16.67 3.74
N LEU A 13 11.78 -17.01 2.45
CA LEU A 13 12.65 -16.26 1.53
C LEU A 13 12.21 -14.80 1.37
N LYS A 14 10.90 -14.55 1.25
CA LYS A 14 10.35 -13.20 1.10
C LYS A 14 10.58 -12.33 2.34
N LYS A 15 10.47 -12.90 3.55
CA LYS A 15 10.76 -12.20 4.81
C LYS A 15 12.25 -11.89 4.98
N TRP A 16 13.12 -12.83 4.60
CA TRP A 16 14.57 -12.62 4.65
C TRP A 16 15.02 -11.54 3.66
N PHE A 17 14.51 -11.58 2.42
CA PHE A 17 14.83 -10.62 1.37
C PHE A 17 14.39 -9.19 1.76
N ASN A 18 13.19 -9.03 2.33
CA ASN A 18 12.74 -7.72 2.82
C ASN A 18 13.62 -7.18 3.96
N LYS A 19 14.02 -8.03 4.92
CA LYS A 19 14.95 -7.61 5.99
C LYS A 19 16.34 -7.27 5.45
N PHE A 20 16.82 -8.01 4.45
CA PHE A 20 18.10 -7.75 3.81
C PHE A 20 18.10 -6.39 3.09
N ILE A 21 17.08 -6.13 2.27
CA ILE A 21 16.87 -4.84 1.60
C ILE A 21 16.75 -3.70 2.62
N GLU A 22 16.01 -3.90 3.71
CA GLU A 22 15.77 -2.82 4.67
C GLU A 22 17.03 -2.43 5.46
N LYS A 23 17.93 -3.39 5.73
CA LYS A 23 19.12 -3.18 6.56
C LYS A 23 20.38 -2.86 5.77
N TYR A 24 20.67 -3.59 4.69
CA TYR A 24 21.98 -3.51 4.02
C TYR A 24 22.00 -2.55 2.82
N LEU A 25 20.86 -2.32 2.16
CA LEU A 25 20.82 -1.53 0.93
C LEU A 25 21.28 -0.07 1.16
N ASN A 26 21.00 0.51 2.34
CA ASN A 26 21.47 1.87 2.67
C ASN A 26 22.99 2.00 2.73
N TYR A 27 23.67 0.95 3.19
CA TYR A 27 25.13 0.99 3.31
C TYR A 27 25.81 0.84 1.95
N PHE A 28 25.11 0.32 0.93
CA PHE A 28 25.69 0.06 -0.38
C PHE A 28 26.27 1.32 -1.04
N SER A 29 25.51 2.43 -1.03
CA SER A 29 25.97 3.72 -1.56
C SER A 29 27.19 4.28 -0.79
N LEU A 30 27.17 4.16 0.54
CA LEU A 30 28.25 4.64 1.41
C LEU A 30 29.51 3.78 1.23
N VAL A 31 29.36 2.46 1.19
CA VAL A 31 30.46 1.51 0.95
C VAL A 31 31.08 1.76 -0.43
N PHE A 32 30.26 1.99 -1.45
CA PHE A 32 30.75 2.36 -2.78
C PHE A 32 31.58 3.65 -2.75
N LEU A 33 31.10 4.68 -2.05
CA LEU A 33 31.82 5.95 -1.91
C LEU A 33 33.14 5.79 -1.16
N VAL A 34 33.15 5.03 -0.06
CA VAL A 34 34.38 4.77 0.72
C VAL A 34 35.38 3.98 -0.11
N ILE A 35 34.95 2.94 -0.83
CA ILE A 35 35.83 2.13 -1.69
C ILE A 35 36.42 2.99 -2.81
N THR A 36 35.62 3.79 -3.49
CA THR A 36 36.09 4.65 -4.59
C THR A 36 37.04 5.74 -4.10
N LEU A 37 36.80 6.34 -2.93
CA LEU A 37 37.73 7.29 -2.30
C LEU A 37 39.04 6.63 -1.84
N LEU A 38 38.98 5.42 -1.27
CA LEU A 38 40.18 4.67 -0.91
C LEU A 38 41.00 4.30 -2.15
N LEU A 39 40.36 3.85 -3.22
CA LEU A 39 41.01 3.58 -4.51
C LEU A 39 41.67 4.84 -5.06
N TYR A 40 40.97 5.98 -5.01
CA TYR A 40 41.53 7.27 -5.42
C TYR A 40 42.77 7.66 -4.60
N GLY A 41 42.71 7.55 -3.27
CA GLY A 41 43.84 7.88 -2.38
C GLY A 41 45.04 6.94 -2.54
N LEU A 42 44.80 5.64 -2.73
CA LEU A 42 45.85 4.62 -2.91
C LEU A 42 46.42 4.59 -4.33
N SER A 43 45.71 5.15 -5.32
CA SER A 43 46.12 5.18 -6.72
C SER A 43 47.49 5.83 -6.94
N ASN A 44 47.87 6.77 -6.06
CA ASN A 44 49.13 7.49 -6.18
C ASN A 44 50.34 6.62 -5.78
N ASN A 45 50.12 5.60 -4.94
CA ASN A 45 51.19 4.77 -4.37
C ASN A 45 51.36 3.43 -5.11
N PHE A 46 50.31 2.94 -5.80
CA PHE A 46 50.33 1.62 -6.43
C PHE A 46 49.84 1.67 -7.89
N SER A 47 50.72 1.30 -8.83
CA SER A 47 50.44 1.34 -10.28
C SER A 47 49.24 0.47 -10.71
N ILE A 48 49.04 -0.69 -10.07
CA ILE A 48 47.90 -1.57 -10.33
C ILE A 48 46.58 -0.90 -9.90
N ILE A 49 46.57 -0.25 -8.73
CA ILE A 49 45.40 0.46 -8.20
C ILE A 49 45.07 1.66 -9.10
N LYS A 50 46.09 2.36 -9.62
CA LYS A 50 45.90 3.45 -10.58
C LYS A 50 45.20 3.00 -11.86
N LYS A 51 45.57 1.85 -12.42
CA LYS A 51 44.88 1.29 -13.61
C LYS A 51 43.42 0.95 -13.30
N LEU A 52 43.15 0.38 -12.13
CA LEU A 52 41.80 0.05 -11.70
C LEU A 52 40.93 1.30 -11.47
N GLU A 53 41.47 2.33 -10.81
CA GLU A 53 40.80 3.62 -10.60
C GLU A 53 40.46 4.29 -11.93
N PHE A 54 41.40 4.30 -12.88
CA PHE A 54 41.19 4.88 -14.20
C PHE A 54 40.12 4.14 -14.99
N PHE A 55 40.12 2.80 -14.95
CA PHE A 55 39.08 1.98 -15.58
C PHE A 55 37.69 2.28 -14.99
N ILE A 56 37.57 2.38 -13.66
CA ILE A 56 36.32 2.72 -12.99
C ILE A 56 35.87 4.13 -13.38
N TYR A 57 36.79 5.10 -13.38
CA TYR A 57 36.50 6.48 -13.75
C TYR A 57 36.00 6.58 -15.21
N ASP A 58 36.69 5.94 -16.14
CA ASP A 58 36.30 5.94 -17.56
C ASP A 58 34.96 5.26 -17.78
N PHE A 59 34.72 4.12 -17.13
CA PHE A 59 33.41 3.47 -17.17
C PHE A 59 32.30 4.40 -16.67
N LEU A 60 32.49 5.06 -15.53
CA LEU A 60 31.48 5.96 -14.98
C LEU A 60 31.28 7.20 -15.88
N LYS A 61 32.36 7.81 -16.38
CA LYS A 61 32.27 9.02 -17.20
C LYS A 61 31.73 8.76 -18.60
N PHE A 62 32.25 7.75 -19.29
CA PHE A 62 31.98 7.52 -20.71
C PHE A 62 30.88 6.49 -20.98
N GLU A 63 30.61 5.56 -20.08
CA GLU A 63 29.49 4.62 -20.26
C GLU A 63 28.26 5.08 -19.50
N LEU A 64 28.41 5.52 -18.25
CA LEU A 64 27.25 5.84 -17.40
C LEU A 64 26.76 7.28 -17.58
N LEU A 65 27.67 8.25 -17.76
CA LEU A 65 27.42 9.70 -17.67
C LEU A 65 27.67 10.47 -18.97
N VAL A 66 27.45 9.83 -20.13
CA VAL A 66 27.45 10.54 -21.41
C VAL A 66 26.42 11.67 -21.39
N GLU A 67 26.75 12.81 -21.97
CA GLU A 67 25.90 14.01 -22.06
C GLU A 67 24.48 13.69 -22.57
N SER A 68 24.35 12.76 -23.51
CA SER A 68 23.06 12.26 -24.02
C SER A 68 22.20 11.53 -22.97
N ARG A 69 22.82 10.97 -21.92
CA ARG A 69 22.15 10.26 -20.83
C ARG A 69 21.80 11.18 -19.67
N VAL A 70 22.42 12.37 -19.55
CA VAL A 70 22.10 13.35 -18.49
C VAL A 70 20.64 13.79 -18.59
N SER A 71 20.15 14.09 -19.80
CA SER A 71 18.73 14.42 -20.04
C SER A 71 17.78 13.29 -19.60
N THR A 72 18.15 12.04 -19.88
CA THR A 72 17.39 10.86 -19.44
C THR A 72 17.38 10.73 -17.91
N LEU A 73 18.52 10.94 -17.25
CA LEU A 73 18.64 10.88 -15.78
C LEU A 73 17.82 11.98 -15.10
N THR A 74 17.79 13.19 -15.67
CA THR A 74 16.93 14.29 -15.24
C THR A 74 15.46 13.90 -15.37
N THR A 75 15.06 13.35 -16.52
CA THR A 75 13.68 12.88 -16.76
C THR A 75 13.26 11.81 -15.76
N ILE A 76 14.12 10.81 -15.51
CA ILE A 76 13.88 9.77 -14.50
C ILE A 76 13.64 10.41 -13.12
N SER A 77 14.46 11.39 -12.75
CA SER A 77 14.33 12.06 -11.45
C SER A 77 12.99 12.78 -11.30
N VAL A 78 12.55 13.50 -12.34
CA VAL A 78 11.25 14.18 -12.36
C VAL A 78 10.10 13.17 -12.25
N VAL A 79 10.17 12.06 -13.01
CA VAL A 79 9.16 10.99 -12.95
C VAL A 79 9.10 10.38 -11.55
N LEU A 80 10.25 10.14 -10.91
CA LEU A 80 10.31 9.60 -9.56
C LEU A 80 9.70 10.56 -8.53
N ILE A 81 9.97 11.87 -8.62
CA ILE A 81 9.34 12.88 -7.76
C ILE A 81 7.82 12.86 -7.93
N GLY A 82 7.34 12.89 -9.18
CA GLY A 82 5.91 12.83 -9.49
C GLY A 82 5.25 11.55 -8.96
N PHE A 83 5.93 10.41 -9.08
CA PHE A 83 5.49 9.13 -8.52
C PHE A 83 5.36 9.21 -6.99
N TYR A 84 6.36 9.72 -6.27
CA TYR A 84 6.31 9.84 -4.81
C TYR A 84 5.18 10.74 -4.33
N ILE A 85 4.99 11.90 -4.98
CA ILE A 85 3.91 12.83 -4.66
C ILE A 85 2.56 12.19 -4.91
N THR A 86 2.40 11.49 -6.03
CA THR A 86 1.15 10.78 -6.37
C THR A 86 0.82 9.72 -5.33
N VAL A 87 1.80 8.89 -4.97
CA VAL A 87 1.61 7.85 -3.95
C VAL A 87 1.26 8.47 -2.60
N MET A 88 1.99 9.51 -2.17
CA MET A 88 1.66 10.25 -0.94
C MET A 88 0.25 10.84 -0.98
N SER A 89 -0.18 11.40 -2.11
CA SER A 89 -1.51 11.97 -2.28
C SER A 89 -2.60 10.89 -2.20
N VAL A 90 -2.42 9.75 -2.86
CA VAL A 90 -3.36 8.62 -2.79
C VAL A 90 -3.48 8.12 -1.35
N PHE A 91 -2.37 7.93 -0.63
CA PHE A 91 -2.42 7.54 0.78
C PHE A 91 -2.92 8.67 1.70
N GLY A 92 -2.66 9.94 1.40
CA GLY A 92 -3.10 11.08 2.21
C GLY A 92 -4.60 11.38 2.08
N THR A 93 -5.16 11.21 0.89
CA THR A 93 -6.60 11.36 0.62
C THR A 93 -7.42 10.17 1.12
N SER A 94 -6.79 9.01 1.25
CA SER A 94 -7.37 7.82 1.86
C SER A 94 -7.51 8.00 3.38
N GLN A 95 -8.42 8.88 3.85
CA GLN A 95 -8.88 8.94 5.25
C GLN A 95 -9.60 7.63 5.71
N SER A 96 -9.38 6.53 5.01
CA SER A 96 -10.04 5.25 5.29
C SER A 96 -9.35 4.58 6.47
N LYS A 97 -10.16 4.08 7.39
CA LYS A 97 -9.82 3.38 8.64
C LYS A 97 -8.68 2.36 8.54
N ALA A 98 -8.38 1.87 7.33
CA ALA A 98 -7.23 1.03 7.02
C ALA A 98 -5.86 1.68 7.31
N ILE A 99 -5.67 2.97 7.04
CA ILE A 99 -4.40 3.66 7.34
C ILE A 99 -4.17 3.79 8.85
N VAL A 100 -5.25 3.97 9.63
CA VAL A 100 -5.20 4.03 11.10
C VAL A 100 -4.77 2.68 11.69
N LYS A 101 -5.13 1.56 11.04
CA LYS A 101 -4.71 0.21 11.45
C LYS A 101 -3.30 -0.15 10.96
N ILE A 102 -2.91 0.31 9.77
CA ILE A 102 -1.53 0.24 9.24
C ILE A 102 -0.56 1.04 10.12
N SER A 103 -0.99 2.18 10.67
CA SER A 103 -0.25 2.96 11.66
C SER A 103 0.05 2.14 12.93
N ARG A 104 -0.87 1.27 13.39
CA ARG A 104 -0.63 0.38 14.54
C ARG A 104 0.49 -0.65 14.33
N ASN A 105 0.87 -0.94 13.08
CA ASN A 105 1.93 -1.89 12.73
C ASN A 105 3.29 -1.22 12.43
N ASN A 106 3.52 0.04 12.83
CA ASN A 106 4.74 0.81 12.51
C ASN A 106 4.98 1.03 10.99
N LEU A 107 4.02 0.68 10.13
CA LEU A 107 4.15 0.78 8.68
C LEU A 107 3.92 2.21 8.19
N GLY A 108 3.04 2.97 8.84
CA GLY A 108 2.77 4.38 8.52
C GLY A 108 4.01 5.26 8.74
N ASP A 109 4.68 5.13 9.88
CA ASP A 109 5.90 5.91 10.18
C ASP A 109 7.05 5.53 9.24
N LYS A 110 7.19 4.23 8.94
CA LYS A 110 8.16 3.75 7.94
C LYS A 110 7.86 4.31 6.56
N PHE A 111 6.58 4.34 6.16
CA PHE A 111 6.17 4.93 4.90
C PHE A 111 6.56 6.41 4.82
N MET A 112 6.15 7.24 5.79
CA MET A 112 6.46 8.67 5.74
C MET A 112 7.97 8.94 5.79
N ASN A 113 8.72 8.19 6.60
CA ASN A 113 10.17 8.30 6.64
C ASN A 113 10.83 7.95 5.31
N TYR A 114 10.42 6.85 4.68
CA TYR A 114 10.98 6.47 3.37
C TYR A 114 10.51 7.41 2.27
N ALA A 115 9.26 7.86 2.30
CA ALA A 115 8.72 8.80 1.33
C ALA A 115 9.49 10.13 1.37
N ASN A 116 9.66 10.72 2.55
CA ASN A 116 10.43 11.96 2.73
C ASN A 116 11.88 11.78 2.30
N ARG A 117 12.54 10.68 2.71
CA ARG A 117 13.92 10.41 2.31
C ARG A 117 14.07 10.22 0.81
N SER A 118 13.15 9.50 0.17
CA SER A 118 13.16 9.29 -1.28
C SER A 118 12.98 10.60 -2.04
N ILE A 119 12.02 11.44 -1.64
CA ILE A 119 11.80 12.76 -2.25
C ILE A 119 13.05 13.64 -2.10
N VAL A 120 13.58 13.78 -0.88
CA VAL A 120 14.77 14.60 -0.62
C VAL A 120 15.96 14.08 -1.40
N THR A 121 16.18 12.76 -1.43
CA THR A 121 17.31 12.15 -2.15
C THR A 121 17.18 12.38 -3.66
N THR A 122 16.00 12.16 -4.23
CA THR A 122 15.78 12.39 -5.67
C THR A 122 15.89 13.87 -6.02
N PHE A 123 15.45 14.78 -5.14
CA PHE A 123 15.62 16.21 -5.33
C PHE A 123 17.10 16.64 -5.27
N VAL A 124 17.86 16.13 -4.29
CA VAL A 124 19.31 16.35 -4.20
C VAL A 124 20.02 15.82 -5.44
N TYR A 125 19.65 14.62 -5.91
CA TYR A 125 20.18 14.05 -7.14
C TYR A 125 19.85 14.92 -8.35
N PHE A 126 18.60 15.35 -8.49
CA PHE A 126 18.17 16.25 -9.57
C PHE A 126 18.98 17.55 -9.60
N LEU A 127 19.19 18.20 -8.45
CA LEU A 127 20.05 19.37 -8.35
C LEU A 127 21.50 19.04 -8.75
N ALA A 128 22.05 17.92 -8.26
CA ALA A 128 23.40 17.49 -8.62
C ALA A 128 23.55 17.23 -10.14
N THR A 129 22.50 16.75 -10.79
CA THR A 129 22.45 16.52 -12.25
C THR A 129 22.42 17.83 -13.03
N ILE A 130 21.66 18.84 -12.57
CA ILE A 130 21.63 20.17 -13.22
C ILE A 130 23.01 20.82 -13.17
N PHE A 131 23.70 20.71 -12.05
CA PHE A 131 25.04 21.29 -11.88
C PHE A 131 26.16 20.35 -12.34
N PHE A 132 25.84 19.23 -13.02
CA PHE A 132 26.82 18.20 -13.36
C PHE A 132 27.98 18.72 -14.21
N ASP A 133 27.72 19.65 -15.13
CA ASP A 133 28.76 20.24 -15.99
C ASP A 133 29.79 21.06 -15.19
N LEU A 134 29.42 21.56 -14.02
CA LEU A 134 30.33 22.25 -13.10
C LEU A 134 31.17 21.26 -12.27
N LEU A 135 30.80 19.97 -12.23
CA LEU A 135 31.39 18.94 -11.40
C LEU A 135 32.50 18.15 -12.12
N ASN A 136 33.40 18.83 -12.84
CA ASN A 136 34.43 18.18 -13.68
C ASN A 136 35.60 17.52 -12.91
N HIS A 137 35.41 17.24 -11.62
CA HIS A 137 36.40 16.61 -10.74
C HIS A 137 36.05 15.14 -10.47
N ARG A 138 37.06 14.26 -10.49
CA ARG A 138 36.87 12.80 -10.28
C ARG A 138 36.14 12.45 -8.99
N VAL A 139 36.47 13.16 -7.90
CA VAL A 139 35.81 12.97 -6.59
C VAL A 139 34.33 13.34 -6.63
N LEU A 140 33.98 14.39 -7.38
CA LEU A 140 32.60 14.81 -7.55
C LEU A 140 31.83 13.80 -8.41
N LEU A 141 32.46 13.20 -9.41
CA LEU A 141 31.88 12.12 -10.20
C LEU A 141 31.57 10.87 -9.35
N TYR A 142 32.49 10.44 -8.48
CA TYR A 142 32.21 9.35 -7.54
C TYR A 142 31.08 9.68 -6.55
N SER A 143 31.06 10.92 -6.05
CA SER A 143 30.01 11.41 -5.17
C SER A 143 28.65 11.42 -5.89
N TYR A 144 28.62 11.91 -7.12
CA TYR A 144 27.44 11.92 -7.97
C TYR A 144 26.90 10.50 -8.22
N THR A 145 27.75 9.56 -8.62
CA THR A 145 27.36 8.16 -8.80
C THR A 145 26.86 7.54 -7.49
N SER A 146 27.49 7.87 -6.35
CA SER A 146 27.04 7.40 -5.04
C SER A 146 25.64 7.92 -4.69
N ILE A 147 25.35 9.19 -4.98
CA ILE A 147 24.02 9.80 -4.81
C ILE A 147 23.00 9.12 -5.75
N PHE A 148 23.37 8.84 -6.99
CA PHE A 148 22.51 8.10 -7.93
C PHE A 148 22.14 6.71 -7.38
N ILE A 149 23.13 5.94 -6.93
CA ILE A 149 22.92 4.62 -6.31
C ILE A 149 22.03 4.75 -5.07
N TYR A 150 22.24 5.78 -4.25
CA TYR A 150 21.43 6.05 -3.06
C TYR A 150 19.97 6.36 -3.42
N MET A 151 19.74 7.13 -4.47
CA MET A 151 18.41 7.45 -4.99
C MET A 151 17.69 6.17 -5.42
N ILE A 152 18.31 5.33 -6.25
CA ILE A 152 17.72 4.08 -6.72
C ILE A 152 17.44 3.12 -5.55
N THR A 153 18.36 3.04 -4.59
CA THR A 153 18.20 2.29 -3.34
C THR A 153 16.95 2.73 -2.57
N ASN A 154 16.78 4.04 -2.38
CA ASN A 154 15.61 4.60 -1.69
C ASN A 154 14.32 4.37 -2.47
N PHE A 155 14.35 4.47 -3.80
CA PHE A 155 13.21 4.15 -4.67
C PHE A 155 12.74 2.70 -4.48
N ILE A 156 13.65 1.73 -4.48
CA ILE A 156 13.33 0.31 -4.29
C ILE A 156 12.70 0.09 -2.90
N ARG A 157 13.27 0.71 -1.86
CA ARG A 157 12.74 0.60 -0.49
C ARG A 157 11.35 1.19 -0.35
N PHE A 158 11.15 2.41 -0.86
CA PHE A 158 9.86 3.08 -0.86
C PHE A 158 8.82 2.23 -1.59
N SER A 159 9.14 1.75 -2.79
CA SER A 159 8.27 0.89 -3.59
C SER A 159 7.91 -0.41 -2.86
N SER A 160 8.86 -1.04 -2.16
CA SER A 160 8.61 -2.24 -1.35
C SER A 160 7.60 -1.99 -0.22
N VAL A 161 7.73 -0.86 0.49
CA VAL A 161 6.80 -0.48 1.56
C VAL A 161 5.43 -0.12 1.01
N VAL A 162 5.37 0.61 -0.10
CA VAL A 162 4.13 0.94 -0.80
C VAL A 162 3.40 -0.33 -1.21
N LEU A 163 4.08 -1.29 -1.84
CA LEU A 163 3.50 -2.58 -2.21
C LEU A 163 3.00 -3.37 -0.99
N ALA A 164 3.74 -3.33 0.11
CA ALA A 164 3.32 -3.98 1.36
C ALA A 164 2.03 -3.34 1.90
N MET A 165 1.93 -2.01 1.90
CA MET A 165 0.74 -1.30 2.36
C MET A 165 -0.46 -1.50 1.43
N TYR A 166 -0.26 -1.49 0.11
CA TYR A 166 -1.33 -1.81 -0.84
C TYR A 166 -1.87 -3.22 -0.62
N LYS A 167 -0.99 -4.19 -0.38
CA LYS A 167 -1.42 -5.57 -0.11
C LYS A 167 -2.26 -5.68 1.17
N GLU A 168 -1.83 -5.03 2.24
CA GLU A 168 -2.60 -4.96 3.49
C GLU A 168 -3.95 -4.27 3.26
N ASN A 169 -3.97 -3.12 2.58
CA ASN A 169 -5.20 -2.39 2.27
C ASN A 169 -6.21 -3.22 1.46
N ILE A 170 -5.75 -3.97 0.45
CA ILE A 170 -6.62 -4.84 -0.36
C ILE A 170 -7.20 -5.98 0.51
N THR A 171 -6.38 -6.55 1.38
CA THR A 171 -6.81 -7.64 2.27
C THR A 171 -7.87 -7.12 3.25
N GLU A 172 -7.65 -5.96 3.83
CA GLU A 172 -8.61 -5.34 4.75
C GLU A 172 -9.90 -4.88 4.05
N ALA A 173 -9.80 -4.32 2.84
CA ALA A 173 -10.99 -3.98 2.06
C ALA A 173 -11.86 -5.20 1.77
N SER A 174 -11.24 -6.36 1.51
CA SER A 174 -11.95 -7.63 1.36
C SER A 174 -12.65 -8.04 2.66
N ASP A 175 -11.95 -7.96 3.80
CA ASP A 175 -12.52 -8.31 5.11
C ASP A 175 -13.70 -7.40 5.50
N ILE A 176 -13.59 -6.10 5.22
CA ILE A 176 -14.67 -5.12 5.47
C ILE A 176 -15.87 -5.44 4.58
N MET A 177 -15.66 -5.72 3.29
CA MET A 177 -16.75 -6.13 2.40
C MET A 177 -17.46 -7.39 2.91
N ASP A 178 -16.71 -8.38 3.37
CA ASP A 178 -17.30 -9.62 3.91
C ASP A 178 -18.10 -9.36 5.19
N GLN A 179 -17.66 -8.43 6.03
CA GLN A 179 -18.42 -7.98 7.20
C GLN A 179 -19.70 -7.24 6.81
N GLU A 180 -19.63 -6.27 5.90
CA GLU A 180 -20.81 -5.55 5.40
C GLU A 180 -21.84 -6.49 4.76
N ILE A 181 -21.38 -7.51 4.02
CA ILE A 181 -22.27 -8.54 3.44
C ILE A 181 -22.95 -9.36 4.55
N LYS A 182 -22.23 -9.71 5.62
CA LYS A 182 -22.79 -10.45 6.77
C LYS A 182 -23.81 -9.59 7.52
N GLU A 183 -23.49 -8.34 7.81
CA GLU A 183 -24.40 -7.40 8.47
C GLU A 183 -25.66 -7.15 7.64
N LYS A 184 -25.51 -6.97 6.33
CA LYS A 184 -26.66 -6.82 5.42
C LYS A 184 -27.54 -8.07 5.39
N LYS A 185 -26.96 -9.28 5.42
CA LYS A 185 -27.73 -10.53 5.52
C LYS A 185 -28.46 -10.64 6.85
N GLN A 186 -27.83 -10.26 7.96
CA GLN A 186 -28.48 -10.24 9.28
C GLN A 186 -29.62 -9.23 9.34
N LEU A 187 -29.43 -8.03 8.79
CA LEU A 187 -30.46 -7.00 8.72
C LEU A 187 -31.65 -7.45 7.87
N LEU A 188 -31.41 -8.07 6.72
CA LEU A 188 -32.48 -8.66 5.89
C LEU A 188 -33.23 -9.78 6.63
N LYS A 189 -32.52 -10.59 7.43
CA LYS A 189 -33.15 -11.62 8.25
C LYS A 189 -34.05 -11.02 9.32
N LEU A 190 -33.57 -10.01 10.05
CA LEU A 190 -34.35 -9.30 11.06
C LEU A 190 -35.58 -8.60 10.45
N LEU A 191 -35.44 -7.97 9.29
CA LEU A 191 -36.56 -7.36 8.56
C LEU A 191 -37.61 -8.40 8.15
N ARG A 192 -37.17 -9.61 7.76
CA ARG A 192 -38.07 -10.73 7.46
C ARG A 192 -38.77 -11.23 8.73
N GLU A 193 -38.05 -11.42 9.83
CA GLU A 193 -38.62 -11.82 11.12
C GLU A 193 -39.66 -10.79 11.62
N ILE A 194 -39.40 -9.49 11.47
CA ILE A 194 -40.36 -8.42 11.79
C ILE A 194 -41.60 -8.48 10.87
N LYS A 195 -41.40 -8.69 9.56
CA LYS A 195 -42.50 -8.80 8.59
C LYS A 195 -43.40 -10.00 8.92
N ASP A 196 -42.79 -11.15 9.18
CA ASP A 196 -43.50 -12.40 9.47
C ASP A 196 -44.25 -12.27 10.80
N SER A 197 -43.63 -11.72 11.85
CA SER A 197 -44.28 -11.46 13.15
C SER A 197 -45.47 -10.49 13.05
N ASN A 198 -45.34 -9.42 12.24
CA ASN A 198 -46.46 -8.50 11.99
C ASN A 198 -47.58 -9.15 11.19
N SER A 199 -47.27 -10.06 10.26
CA SER A 199 -48.28 -10.81 9.52
C SER A 199 -49.05 -11.78 10.42
N GLU A 200 -48.36 -12.48 11.32
CA GLU A 200 -48.98 -13.38 12.29
C GLU A 200 -49.88 -12.62 13.26
N ARG A 201 -49.42 -11.47 13.78
CA ARG A 201 -50.25 -10.58 14.62
C ARG A 201 -51.49 -10.09 13.89
N ASN A 202 -51.36 -9.63 12.65
CA ASN A 202 -52.50 -9.17 11.86
C ASN A 202 -53.51 -10.30 11.59
N ASN A 203 -53.04 -11.53 11.36
CA ASN A 203 -53.91 -12.68 11.18
C ASN A 203 -54.65 -13.04 12.47
N GLN A 204 -53.96 -13.04 13.62
CA GLN A 204 -54.58 -13.29 14.93
C GLN A 204 -55.61 -12.21 15.29
N ASP A 205 -55.28 -10.92 15.12
CA ASP A 205 -56.22 -9.82 15.36
C ASP A 205 -57.45 -9.88 14.44
N SER A 206 -57.26 -10.35 13.20
CA SER A 206 -58.35 -10.52 12.24
C SER A 206 -59.26 -11.70 12.61
N GLU A 207 -58.71 -12.84 13.01
CA GLU A 207 -59.48 -13.99 13.51
C GLU A 207 -60.25 -13.65 14.79
N GLU A 208 -59.64 -12.90 15.71
CA GLU A 208 -60.28 -12.53 16.98
C GLU A 208 -61.44 -11.54 16.75
N LYS A 209 -61.27 -10.59 15.82
CA LYS A 209 -62.37 -9.72 15.37
C LYS A 209 -63.49 -10.50 14.70
N LEU A 210 -63.16 -11.47 13.86
CA LEU A 210 -64.14 -12.31 13.19
C LEU A 210 -64.97 -13.11 14.21
N LYS A 211 -64.32 -13.73 15.20
CA LYS A 211 -64.99 -14.44 16.29
C LYS A 211 -65.93 -13.53 17.09
N LYS A 212 -65.48 -12.32 17.44
CA LYS A 212 -66.33 -11.33 18.14
C LYS A 212 -67.54 -10.90 17.31
N MET A 213 -67.40 -10.79 15.98
CA MET A 213 -68.54 -10.50 15.10
C MET A 213 -69.51 -11.68 15.01
N ILE A 214 -69.00 -12.91 14.92
CA ILE A 214 -69.83 -14.13 14.91
C ILE A 214 -70.63 -14.25 16.21
N GLU A 215 -69.97 -14.15 17.38
CA GLU A 215 -70.67 -14.18 18.68
C GLU A 215 -71.72 -13.07 18.81
N LYS A 216 -71.43 -11.87 18.30
CA LYS A 216 -72.39 -10.77 18.33
C LYS A 216 -73.61 -11.06 17.45
N THR A 217 -73.39 -11.64 16.28
CA THR A 217 -74.45 -12.03 15.34
C THR A 217 -75.30 -13.18 15.89
N GLU A 218 -74.68 -14.14 16.60
CA GLU A 218 -75.39 -15.23 17.27
C GLU A 218 -76.23 -14.73 18.45
N LYS A 219 -75.71 -13.83 19.28
CA LYS A 219 -76.47 -13.18 20.35
C LYS A 219 -77.62 -12.32 19.82
N GLU A 220 -77.44 -11.66 18.67
CA GLU A 220 -78.51 -10.93 17.99
C GLU A 220 -79.57 -11.86 17.40
N LYS A 221 -79.20 -13.08 16.97
CA LYS A 221 -80.14 -14.13 16.54
C LYS A 221 -80.90 -14.78 17.70
N GLU A 222 -80.26 -15.04 18.84
CA GLU A 222 -80.94 -15.56 20.05
C GLU A 222 -81.92 -14.56 20.66
N ASN A 223 -81.64 -13.25 20.54
CA ASN A 223 -82.53 -12.19 21.01
C ASN A 223 -83.51 -11.70 19.93
N ALA A 224 -83.52 -12.31 18.74
CA ALA A 224 -84.48 -11.98 17.70
C ALA A 224 -85.85 -12.59 18.08
N PRO A 225 -86.92 -11.78 18.17
CA PRO A 225 -88.24 -12.31 18.47
C PRO A 225 -88.69 -13.28 17.36
N GLU A 226 -89.20 -14.45 17.75
CA GLU A 226 -89.74 -15.44 16.83
C GLU A 226 -90.78 -14.79 15.92
N ILE A 227 -90.52 -14.85 14.62
CA ILE A 227 -91.46 -14.37 13.61
C ILE A 227 -92.63 -15.35 13.63
N PRO A 228 -93.87 -14.90 13.91
CA PRO A 228 -95.02 -15.79 13.94
C PRO A 228 -95.21 -16.41 12.55
N GLU A 229 -95.17 -17.74 12.50
CA GLU A 229 -95.49 -18.52 11.32
C GLU A 229 -96.91 -18.18 10.83
N LYS A 230 -97.02 -17.90 9.54
CA LYS A 230 -98.29 -17.71 8.83
C LYS A 230 -98.68 -18.98 8.10
#